data_AF-A0A6C0EX95-F1
#
_entry.id   AF-A0A6C0EX95-F1
#
_cell.length_a   1.000
_cell.length_b   1.000
_cell.length_c   1.000
_cell.angle_alpha   90.00
_cell.angle_beta   90.00
_cell.angle_gamma   90.00
#
_symmetry.space_group_name_H-M   'P 1'
#
loop_
_entity.id
_entity.type
_entity.pdbx_description
1 polymer ?
#
loop_
_entity_poly.entity_id
_entity_poly.type
_entity_poly.pdbx_seq_one_letter_code
_entity_poly.pdbx_strand_id
1 'polypeptide(L)'
;MRFLNLCLSVPNLDTIIFYIVFVILIPSVLFSTDDYESLKYYLPALVMAAVTLTEAGSPDLFVNLYPTDCSTTTSFSGFLSTNIINGLAIVGILMQSLLITMATSSMTLGLVSGLIMFAITFPLAQQILPFFIRETDEFVQNITISDGNTRIYLPGNWHKYLSGLIFSIVLLGIQYTMLIGFTKYILSSNIKLI
;
A
#
# COMPACT_ATOMS: atom_id res chain seq x y z
N MET A 1 -26.23 6.92 19.52
CA MET A 1 -25.20 7.80 18.92
C MET A 1 -24.04 8.14 19.86
N ARG A 2 -24.23 8.28 21.19
CA ARG A 2 -23.12 8.55 22.14
C ARG A 2 -22.12 7.40 22.32
N PHE A 3 -22.57 6.14 22.26
CA PHE A 3 -21.71 4.95 22.43
C PHE A 3 -20.85 4.67 21.19
N LEU A 4 -21.39 4.90 19.99
CA LEU A 4 -20.64 4.86 18.72
C LEU A 4 -19.55 5.94 18.69
N ASN A 5 -19.87 7.17 19.12
CA ASN A 5 -18.85 8.22 19.26
C ASN A 5 -17.82 7.92 20.36
N LEU A 6 -18.19 7.20 21.43
CA LEU A 6 -17.24 6.79 22.47
C LEU A 6 -16.31 5.68 21.99
N CYS A 7 -16.82 4.71 21.22
CA CYS A 7 -16.01 3.69 20.57
C CYS A 7 -15.09 4.30 19.51
N LEU A 8 -15.60 5.22 18.68
CA LEU A 8 -14.82 5.96 17.67
C LEU A 8 -13.83 6.97 18.28
N SER A 9 -13.96 7.31 19.57
CA SER A 9 -12.98 8.11 20.33
C SER A 9 -11.93 7.26 21.07
N VAL A 10 -11.96 5.93 20.94
CA VAL A 10 -10.85 5.11 21.44
C VAL A 10 -9.64 5.36 20.55
N PRO A 11 -8.49 5.82 21.10
CA PRO A 11 -7.30 6.01 20.31
C PRO A 11 -6.94 4.69 19.61
N ASN A 12 -6.77 4.74 18.28
CA ASN A 12 -6.43 3.61 17.40
C ASN A 12 -7.56 2.64 16.99
N LEU A 13 -8.85 2.98 17.20
CA LEU A 13 -9.95 2.12 16.73
C LEU A 13 -9.91 1.89 15.20
N ASP A 14 -9.66 2.97 14.46
CA ASP A 14 -9.38 3.00 13.03
C ASP A 14 -8.29 2.00 12.61
N THR A 15 -7.15 2.01 13.29
CA THR A 15 -6.07 1.03 13.06
C THR A 15 -6.56 -0.40 13.36
N ILE A 16 -7.27 -0.62 14.46
CA ILE A 16 -7.80 -1.96 14.81
C ILE A 16 -8.78 -2.48 13.74
N ILE A 17 -9.67 -1.62 13.24
CA ILE A 17 -10.62 -1.99 12.18
C ILE A 17 -9.86 -2.39 10.91
N PHE A 18 -8.80 -1.65 10.56
CA PHE A 18 -7.95 -2.02 9.43
C PHE A 18 -7.35 -3.41 9.61
N TYR A 19 -6.81 -3.74 10.78
CA TYR A 19 -6.25 -5.07 11.03
C TYR A 19 -7.31 -6.18 10.93
N ILE A 20 -8.49 -5.97 11.51
CA ILE A 20 -9.57 -6.97 11.46
C ILE A 20 -9.97 -7.26 10.01
N VAL A 21 -10.14 -6.23 9.18
CA VAL A 21 -10.64 -6.39 7.82
C VAL A 21 -9.52 -6.79 6.86
N PHE A 22 -8.44 -6.02 6.80
CA PHE A 22 -7.39 -6.14 5.78
C PHE A 22 -6.29 -7.14 6.16
N VAL A 23 -6.00 -7.33 7.45
CA VAL A 23 -4.92 -8.24 7.86
C VAL A 23 -5.46 -9.62 8.23
N ILE A 24 -6.68 -9.71 8.78
CA ILE A 24 -7.26 -10.99 9.23
C ILE A 24 -8.29 -11.50 8.23
N LEU A 25 -9.38 -10.76 8.00
CA LEU A 25 -10.54 -11.28 7.27
C LEU A 25 -10.22 -11.58 5.81
N ILE A 26 -9.65 -10.63 5.06
CA ILE A 26 -9.36 -10.84 3.63
C ILE A 26 -8.34 -11.97 3.42
N PRO A 27 -7.17 -12.00 4.10
CA PRO A 27 -6.25 -13.13 3.97
C PRO A 27 -6.86 -14.47 4.35
N SER A 28 -7.69 -14.53 5.41
CA SER A 28 -8.35 -15.78 5.83
C SER A 28 -9.28 -16.33 4.76
N VAL A 29 -9.99 -15.45 4.04
CA VAL A 29 -10.83 -15.83 2.91
C VAL A 29 -9.97 -16.33 1.74
N LEU A 30 -8.87 -15.65 1.42
CA LEU A 30 -7.97 -16.07 0.34
C LEU A 30 -7.31 -17.43 0.64
N PHE A 31 -6.97 -17.69 1.90
CA PHE A 31 -6.46 -18.99 2.34
C PHE A 31 -7.53 -20.08 2.25
N SER A 32 -8.80 -19.80 2.55
CA SER A 32 -9.86 -20.81 2.48
C SER A 32 -10.28 -21.15 1.05
N THR A 33 -9.97 -20.28 0.08
CA THR A 33 -10.21 -20.50 -1.35
C THR A 33 -8.99 -21.02 -2.11
N ASP A 34 -7.88 -21.33 -1.43
CA ASP A 34 -6.60 -21.74 -2.02
C ASP A 34 -6.05 -20.77 -3.08
N ASP A 35 -6.42 -19.48 -3.02
CA ASP A 35 -6.01 -18.46 -3.99
C ASP A 35 -4.71 -17.77 -3.57
N TYR A 36 -3.64 -18.56 -3.58
CA TYR A 36 -2.29 -18.08 -3.27
C TYR A 36 -1.73 -17.11 -4.32
N GLU A 37 -2.26 -17.17 -5.55
CA GLU A 37 -1.91 -16.28 -6.65
C GLU A 37 -2.34 -14.84 -6.36
N SER A 38 -3.53 -14.63 -5.81
CA SER A 38 -3.98 -13.30 -5.37
C SER A 38 -3.27 -12.85 -4.08
N LEU A 39 -3.03 -13.77 -3.15
CA LEU A 39 -2.43 -13.46 -1.84
C LEU A 39 -1.05 -12.81 -1.95
N LYS A 40 -0.20 -13.28 -2.88
CA LYS A 40 1.16 -12.76 -3.07
C LYS A 40 1.20 -11.30 -3.57
N TYR A 41 0.15 -10.85 -4.26
CA TYR A 41 0.02 -9.45 -4.68
C TYR A 41 -0.74 -8.61 -3.64
N TYR A 42 -1.65 -9.23 -2.91
CA TYR A 42 -2.41 -8.60 -1.85
C TYR A 42 -1.53 -8.12 -0.69
N LEU A 43 -0.63 -8.98 -0.19
CA LEU A 43 0.20 -8.66 0.97
C LEU A 43 1.11 -7.43 0.77
N PRO A 44 1.80 -7.26 -0.36
CA PRO A 44 2.51 -6.02 -0.66
C PRO A 44 1.57 -4.82 -0.86
N ALA A 45 0.38 -5.04 -1.44
CA ALA A 45 -0.61 -3.99 -1.64
C ALA A 45 -1.17 -3.41 -0.32
N LEU A 46 -1.10 -4.16 0.77
CA LEU A 46 -1.44 -3.66 2.11
C LEU A 46 -0.62 -2.44 2.50
N VAL A 47 0.65 -2.35 2.08
CA VAL A 47 1.50 -1.18 2.35
C VAL A 47 0.92 0.05 1.67
N MET A 48 0.59 -0.05 0.37
CA MET A 48 0.01 1.04 -0.40
C MET A 48 -1.35 1.48 0.16
N ALA A 49 -2.18 0.52 0.57
CA ALA A 49 -3.47 0.80 1.20
C ALA A 49 -3.28 1.52 2.55
N ALA A 50 -2.37 1.03 3.38
CA ALA A 50 -2.11 1.61 4.71
C ALA A 50 -1.52 3.02 4.62
N VAL A 51 -0.58 3.26 3.70
CA VAL A 51 -0.03 4.60 3.44
C VAL A 51 -1.12 5.54 2.91
N THR A 52 -1.93 5.09 1.95
CA THR A 52 -3.06 5.89 1.41
C THR A 52 -4.01 6.32 2.51
N LEU A 53 -4.44 5.38 3.36
CA LEU A 53 -5.37 5.66 4.45
C LEU A 53 -4.75 6.61 5.49
N THR A 54 -3.46 6.44 5.82
CA THR A 54 -2.78 7.30 6.79
C THR A 54 -2.67 8.74 6.27
N GLU A 55 -2.23 8.94 5.02
CA GLU A 55 -2.06 10.28 4.43
C GLU A 55 -3.41 10.96 4.15
N ALA A 56 -4.40 10.22 3.66
CA ALA A 56 -5.73 10.77 3.39
C ALA A 56 -6.56 11.01 4.65
N GLY A 57 -6.34 10.21 5.70
CA GLY A 57 -7.03 10.33 6.98
C GLY A 57 -6.45 11.40 7.90
N SER A 58 -5.20 11.81 7.69
CA SER A 58 -4.55 12.84 8.50
C SER A 58 -5.31 14.18 8.48
N PRO A 59 -5.52 14.83 9.66
CA PRO A 59 -5.02 14.49 10.99
C PRO A 59 -6.00 13.68 11.88
N ASP A 60 -7.19 13.33 11.39
CA ASP A 60 -8.27 12.84 12.25
C ASP A 60 -8.42 11.31 12.26
N LEU A 61 -8.07 10.63 11.17
CA LEU A 61 -8.26 9.20 10.95
C LEU A 61 -6.97 8.53 10.46
N PHE A 62 -6.78 7.26 10.82
CA PHE A 62 -5.68 6.36 10.46
C PHE A 62 -4.26 6.88 10.73
N VAL A 63 -4.11 7.87 11.61
CA VAL A 63 -2.81 8.54 11.87
C VAL A 63 -1.75 7.58 12.39
N ASN A 64 -2.16 6.57 13.16
CA ASN A 64 -1.26 5.55 13.71
C ASN A 64 -1.26 4.24 12.90
N LEU A 65 -1.84 4.22 11.69
CA LEU A 65 -1.87 3.01 10.87
C LEU A 65 -0.51 2.76 10.20
N TYR A 66 0.00 3.78 9.51
CA TYR A 66 1.27 3.71 8.81
C TYR A 66 1.93 5.10 8.78
N PRO A 67 2.43 5.62 9.92
CA PRO A 67 3.10 6.91 9.95
C PRO A 67 4.33 6.91 9.03
N THR A 68 4.34 7.84 8.08
CA THR A 68 5.40 8.07 7.08
C THR A 68 6.44 9.07 7.57
N ASP A 69 6.03 10.03 8.39
CA ASP A 69 6.90 11.04 8.98
C ASP A 69 7.51 10.56 10.31
N CYS A 70 8.84 10.57 10.41
CA CYS A 70 9.58 10.39 11.66
C CYS A 70 9.46 11.64 12.55
N SER A 71 8.24 11.98 12.97
CA SER A 71 8.00 13.04 13.95
C SER A 71 8.12 12.47 15.36
N THR A 72 8.50 13.32 16.33
CA THR A 72 8.61 13.01 17.76
C THR A 72 7.29 12.58 18.41
N THR A 73 6.19 12.57 17.67
CA THR A 73 4.84 12.15 18.06
C THR A 73 4.46 10.76 17.54
N THR A 74 5.38 10.01 16.92
CA THR A 74 5.12 8.62 16.53
C THR A 74 4.83 7.76 17.76
N SER A 75 3.57 7.38 17.93
CA SER A 75 3.15 6.51 19.01
C SER A 75 3.75 5.11 18.83
N PHE A 76 4.01 4.39 19.94
CA PHE A 76 4.45 2.99 19.89
C PHE A 76 3.51 2.11 19.04
N SER A 77 2.21 2.43 19.04
CA SER A 77 1.21 1.76 18.20
C SER A 77 1.48 1.95 16.71
N GLY A 78 1.82 3.18 16.29
CA GLY A 78 2.19 3.46 14.90
C GLY A 78 3.44 2.72 14.46
N PHE A 79 4.48 2.72 15.31
CA PHE A 79 5.70 1.95 15.05
C PHE A 79 5.41 0.45 14.89
N LEU A 80 4.66 -0.14 15.82
CA LEU A 80 4.32 -1.56 15.78
C LEU A 80 3.49 -1.87 14.53
N SER A 81 2.51 -1.02 14.19
CA SER A 81 1.66 -1.21 13.04
C SER A 81 2.43 -1.21 11.72
N THR A 82 3.29 -0.21 11.50
CA THR A 82 4.16 -0.12 10.32
C THR A 82 5.02 -1.38 10.17
N ASN A 83 5.60 -1.88 11.28
CA ASN A 83 6.45 -3.07 11.23
C ASN A 83 5.66 -4.35 10.92
N ILE A 84 4.45 -4.51 11.46
CA ILE A 84 3.61 -5.69 11.14
C ILE A 84 3.20 -5.66 9.67
N ILE A 85 2.74 -4.52 9.16
CA ILE A 85 2.34 -4.37 7.75
C ILE A 85 3.54 -4.63 6.82
N ASN A 86 4.72 -4.11 7.17
CA ASN A 86 5.95 -4.38 6.42
C ASN A 86 6.36 -5.85 6.49
N GLY A 87 6.23 -6.50 7.66
CA GLY A 87 6.49 -7.93 7.81
C GLY A 87 5.59 -8.78 6.89
N LEU A 88 4.29 -8.46 6.84
CA LEU A 88 3.34 -9.11 5.94
C LEU A 88 3.70 -8.90 4.46
N ALA A 89 4.08 -7.68 4.10
CA ALA A 89 4.53 -7.37 2.74
C ALA A 89 5.78 -8.16 2.35
N ILE A 90 6.76 -8.30 3.26
CA ILE A 90 7.95 -9.13 3.04
C ILE A 90 7.55 -10.60 2.82
N VAL A 91 6.62 -11.13 3.60
CA VAL A 91 6.10 -12.50 3.40
C VAL A 91 5.51 -12.66 2.00
N GLY A 92 4.72 -11.69 1.53
CA GLY A 92 4.19 -11.68 0.16
C GLY A 92 5.28 -11.66 -0.92
N ILE A 93 6.30 -10.82 -0.73
CA ILE A 93 7.45 -10.71 -1.64
C ILE A 93 8.24 -12.02 -1.70
N LEU A 94 8.48 -12.65 -0.56
CA LEU A 94 9.18 -13.94 -0.48
C LEU A 94 8.36 -15.08 -1.10
N MET A 95 7.04 -15.09 -0.87
CA MET A 95 6.15 -16.05 -1.54
C MET A 95 6.24 -15.91 -3.06
N GLN A 96 6.22 -14.68 -3.59
CA GLN A 96 6.35 -14.46 -5.03
C GLN A 96 7.70 -14.97 -5.57
N SER A 97 8.81 -14.64 -4.91
CA SER A 97 10.14 -15.02 -5.38
C SER A 97 10.31 -16.55 -5.39
N LEU A 98 9.76 -17.24 -4.39
CA LEU A 98 9.74 -18.70 -4.32
C LEU A 98 8.87 -19.31 -5.42
N LEU A 99 7.65 -18.81 -5.63
CA LEU A 99 6.75 -19.31 -6.67
C LEU A 99 7.35 -19.17 -8.08
N ILE A 100 7.99 -18.03 -8.38
CA ILE A 100 8.70 -17.84 -9.66
C ILE A 100 9.90 -18.78 -9.77
N THR A 101 10.67 -18.96 -8.70
CA THR A 101 11.81 -19.89 -8.70
C THR A 101 11.34 -21.32 -9.00
N MET A 102 10.26 -21.76 -8.36
CA MET A 102 9.68 -23.09 -8.58
C MET A 102 9.14 -23.26 -10.00
N ALA A 103 8.46 -22.23 -10.54
CA ALA A 103 7.88 -22.28 -11.87
C ALA A 103 8.94 -22.25 -13.00
N THR A 104 10.04 -21.54 -12.80
CA THR A 104 11.07 -21.32 -13.83
C THR A 104 12.34 -22.16 -13.63
N SER A 105 12.46 -22.84 -12.48
CA SER A 105 13.68 -23.53 -12.04
C SER A 105 14.94 -22.63 -12.02
N SER A 106 14.75 -21.31 -11.97
CA SER A 106 15.84 -20.32 -11.97
C SER A 106 15.79 -19.47 -10.71
N MET A 107 16.80 -19.63 -9.85
CA MET A 107 16.95 -18.85 -8.62
C MET A 107 17.12 -17.36 -8.93
N THR A 108 17.84 -17.03 -10.00
CA THR A 108 18.07 -15.63 -10.41
C THR A 108 16.76 -14.93 -10.77
N LEU A 109 15.84 -15.61 -11.48
CA LEU A 109 14.54 -15.04 -11.82
C LEU A 109 13.67 -14.78 -10.58
N GLY A 110 13.68 -15.71 -9.63
CA GLY A 110 13.00 -15.52 -8.35
C GLY A 110 13.56 -14.35 -7.55
N LEU A 111 14.88 -14.25 -7.43
CA LEU A 111 15.52 -13.16 -6.69
C LEU A 111 15.25 -11.79 -7.31
N VAL A 112 15.39 -11.66 -8.64
CA VAL A 112 15.16 -10.36 -9.28
C VAL A 112 13.68 -9.96 -9.24
N SER A 113 12.75 -10.91 -9.40
CA SER A 113 11.32 -10.61 -9.25
C SER A 113 10.96 -10.16 -7.83
N GLY A 114 11.56 -10.79 -6.80
CA GLY A 114 11.44 -10.35 -5.41
C GLY A 114 12.02 -8.95 -5.18
N LEU A 115 13.20 -8.66 -5.76
CA LEU A 115 13.84 -7.34 -5.69
C LEU A 115 12.97 -6.24 -6.33
N ILE A 116 12.39 -6.50 -7.50
CA ILE A 116 11.46 -5.57 -8.17
C ILE A 116 10.25 -5.29 -7.27
N MET A 117 9.65 -6.34 -6.71
CA MET A 117 8.50 -6.19 -5.82
C MET A 117 8.86 -5.42 -4.56
N PHE A 118 10.02 -5.67 -3.97
CA PHE A 118 10.54 -4.90 -2.83
C PHE A 118 10.75 -3.42 -3.16
N ALA A 119 11.41 -3.13 -4.29
CA ALA A 119 11.71 -1.76 -4.73
C ALA A 119 10.45 -0.93 -4.99
N ILE A 120 9.38 -1.56 -5.46
CA ILE A 120 8.09 -0.89 -5.68
C ILE A 120 7.32 -0.74 -4.36
N THR A 121 7.23 -1.81 -3.59
CA THR A 121 6.39 -1.85 -2.38
C THR A 121 6.92 -0.95 -1.27
N PHE A 122 8.23 -0.84 -1.08
CA PHE A 122 8.78 -0.06 0.03
C PHE A 122 9.12 1.38 -0.41
N PRO A 123 10.12 1.64 -1.28
CA PRO A 123 10.42 3.00 -1.74
C PRO A 123 9.23 3.73 -2.36
N LEU A 124 8.54 3.15 -3.34
CA LEU A 124 7.50 3.89 -4.07
C LEU A 124 6.25 4.07 -3.22
N ALA A 125 5.80 3.04 -2.49
CA ALA A 125 4.63 3.20 -1.63
C ALA A 125 4.89 4.11 -0.43
N GLN A 126 6.08 4.07 0.19
CA GLN A 126 6.32 4.86 1.41
C GLN A 126 6.72 6.31 1.14
N GLN A 127 7.37 6.60 0.01
CA GLN A 127 7.90 7.95 -0.26
C GLN A 127 7.11 8.65 -1.37
N ILE A 128 6.88 7.93 -2.47
CA ILE A 128 6.27 8.54 -3.67
C ILE A 128 4.76 8.69 -3.48
N LEU A 129 4.08 7.68 -2.94
CA LEU A 129 2.63 7.73 -2.79
C LEU A 129 2.16 8.88 -1.87
N PRO A 130 2.76 9.15 -0.68
CA PRO A 130 2.44 10.33 0.13
C PRO A 130 2.68 11.64 -0.62
N PHE A 131 3.80 11.73 -1.35
CA PHE A 131 4.13 12.90 -2.14
C PHE A 131 3.03 13.22 -3.16
N PHE A 132 2.56 12.23 -3.92
CA PHE A 132 1.48 12.43 -4.89
C PHE A 132 0.14 12.80 -4.24
N ILE A 133 -0.18 12.23 -3.08
CA ILE A 133 -1.41 12.58 -2.35
C ILE A 133 -1.36 14.05 -1.90
N ARG A 134 -0.23 14.50 -1.35
CA ARG A 134 -0.02 15.88 -0.90
C ARG A 134 -0.06 16.86 -2.08
N GLU A 135 0.61 16.54 -3.18
CA GLU A 135 0.60 17.37 -4.40
C GLU A 135 -0.82 17.50 -4.98
N THR A 136 -1.59 16.41 -4.99
CA THR A 136 -2.98 16.44 -5.47
C THR A 136 -3.87 17.29 -4.56
N ASP A 137 -3.64 17.25 -3.25
CA ASP A 137 -4.35 18.10 -2.29
C ASP A 137 -4.07 19.58 -2.54
N GLU A 138 -2.80 19.95 -2.69
CA GLU A 138 -2.39 21.33 -2.99
C GLU A 138 -2.97 21.82 -4.33
N PHE A 139 -2.95 20.98 -5.37
CA PHE A 139 -3.52 21.31 -6.68
C PHE A 139 -5.04 21.58 -6.60
N VAL A 140 -5.79 20.70 -5.91
CA VAL A 140 -7.24 20.86 -5.73
C VAL A 140 -7.55 22.11 -4.92
N GLN A 141 -6.78 22.38 -3.85
CA GLN A 141 -6.94 23.59 -3.06
C GLN A 141 -6.66 24.86 -3.88
N ASN A 142 -5.61 24.86 -4.70
CA ASN A 142 -5.26 25.99 -5.57
C ASN A 142 -6.33 26.29 -6.63
N ILE A 143 -6.91 25.27 -7.27
CA ILE A 143 -8.03 25.45 -8.22
C ILE A 143 -9.24 26.03 -7.51
N THR A 144 -9.56 25.52 -6.32
CA THR A 144 -10.72 25.94 -5.54
C THR A 144 -10.62 27.40 -5.08
N ILE A 145 -9.41 27.91 -4.86
CA ILE A 145 -9.16 29.30 -4.43
C ILE A 145 -9.14 30.27 -5.62
N SER A 146 -8.74 29.83 -6.81
CA SER A 146 -8.56 30.68 -8.00
C SER A 146 -9.87 31.03 -8.72
N ASP A 147 -10.96 30.28 -8.49
CA ASP A 147 -12.26 30.46 -9.16
C ASP A 147 -13.14 31.50 -8.42
N GLY A 148 -12.63 32.74 -8.37
CA GLY A 148 -12.92 33.85 -7.46
C GLY A 148 -14.35 34.39 -7.30
N ASN A 149 -15.41 33.61 -7.46
CA ASN A 149 -16.77 34.05 -7.08
C ASN A 149 -17.70 32.96 -6.53
N THR A 150 -17.28 31.70 -6.47
CA THR A 150 -18.02 30.64 -5.78
C THR A 150 -17.04 29.79 -5.00
N ARG A 151 -16.98 29.97 -3.68
CA ARG A 151 -16.21 29.09 -2.79
C ARG A 151 -16.84 27.71 -2.78
N ILE A 152 -16.49 26.87 -3.74
CA ILE A 152 -16.83 25.44 -3.69
C ILE A 152 -15.91 24.82 -2.66
N TYR A 153 -16.24 24.97 -1.38
CA TYR A 153 -15.62 24.16 -0.33
C TYR A 153 -15.95 22.71 -0.63
N LEU A 154 -15.00 21.97 -1.20
CA LEU A 154 -15.06 20.51 -1.29
C LEU A 154 -14.95 19.98 0.14
N PRO A 155 -16.04 19.48 0.74
CA PRO A 155 -15.98 19.04 2.12
C PRO A 155 -15.29 17.68 2.19
N GLY A 156 -14.22 17.60 2.98
CA GLY A 156 -13.55 16.36 3.35
C GLY A 156 -12.42 15.91 2.43
N ASN A 157 -11.62 14.97 2.93
CA ASN A 157 -10.40 14.47 2.29
C ASN A 157 -10.64 13.43 1.18
N TRP A 158 -11.83 13.39 0.56
CA TRP A 158 -12.20 12.33 -0.39
C TRP A 158 -11.27 12.27 -1.61
N HIS A 159 -10.77 13.42 -2.06
CA HIS A 159 -9.82 13.51 -3.18
C HIS A 159 -8.47 12.88 -2.84
N LYS A 160 -8.04 12.91 -1.58
CA LYS A 160 -6.83 12.23 -1.11
C LYS A 160 -6.97 10.71 -1.15
N TYR A 161 -8.11 10.18 -0.73
CA TYR A 161 -8.41 8.75 -0.83
C TYR A 161 -8.47 8.29 -2.29
N LEU A 162 -9.13 9.08 -3.15
CA LEU A 162 -9.23 8.78 -4.57
C LEU A 162 -7.86 8.83 -5.26
N SER A 163 -7.07 9.87 -5.02
CA SER A 163 -5.74 10.02 -5.63
C SER A 163 -4.79 8.90 -5.19
N GLY A 164 -4.78 8.57 -3.89
CA GLY A 164 -3.99 7.46 -3.37
C GLY A 164 -4.41 6.11 -3.93
N LEU A 165 -5.71 5.85 -4.10
CA LEU A 165 -6.21 4.62 -4.71
C LEU A 165 -5.83 4.52 -6.20
N ILE A 166 -6.02 5.58 -6.97
CA ILE A 166 -5.63 5.63 -8.39
C ILE A 166 -4.13 5.38 -8.51
N PHE A 167 -3.32 6.06 -7.70
CA PHE A 167 -1.87 5.92 -7.74
C PHE A 167 -1.42 4.53 -7.30
N SER A 168 -2.07 3.93 -6.29
CA SER A 168 -1.82 2.53 -5.89
C SER A 168 -2.08 1.55 -7.04
N ILE A 169 -3.18 1.72 -7.79
CA ILE A 169 -3.49 0.89 -8.96
C ILE A 169 -2.42 1.06 -10.04
N VAL A 170 -1.97 2.30 -10.28
CA VAL A 170 -0.90 2.58 -11.25
C VAL A 170 0.41 1.91 -10.83
N LEU A 171 0.80 2.00 -9.55
CA LEU A 171 2.00 1.35 -9.02
C LEU A 171 1.92 -0.18 -9.16
N LEU A 172 0.77 -0.78 -8.85
CA LEU A 172 0.53 -2.22 -9.06
C LEU A 172 0.62 -2.60 -10.55
N GLY A 173 0.10 -1.76 -11.45
CA GLY A 173 0.22 -1.94 -12.89
C GLY A 173 1.68 -1.88 -13.37
N ILE A 174 2.46 -0.93 -12.86
CA ILE A 174 3.91 -0.83 -13.13
C ILE A 174 4.63 -2.07 -12.61
N GLN A 175 4.32 -2.52 -11.39
CA GLN A 175 4.88 -3.74 -10.81
C GLN A 175 4.61 -4.97 -11.68
N TYR A 176 3.36 -5.13 -12.12
CA TYR A 176 2.96 -6.25 -12.96
C TYR A 176 3.66 -6.22 -14.33
N THR A 177 3.72 -5.05 -14.97
CA THR A 177 4.39 -4.89 -16.27
C THR A 177 5.90 -5.10 -16.19
N MET A 178 6.56 -4.63 -15.13
CA MET A 178 7.98 -4.89 -14.89
C MET A 178 8.26 -6.37 -14.65
N LEU A 179 7.43 -7.06 -13.86
CA LEU A 179 7.55 -8.50 -13.64
C LEU A 179 7.44 -9.29 -14.96
N ILE A 180 6.39 -9.03 -15.75
CA ILE A 180 6.21 -9.73 -17.03
C ILE A 180 7.30 -9.37 -18.03
N GLY A 181 7.64 -8.09 -18.15
CA GLY A 181 8.67 -7.61 -19.07
C GLY A 181 10.02 -8.28 -18.76
N PHE A 182 10.37 -8.35 -17.48
CA PHE A 182 11.60 -8.97 -17.04
C PHE A 182 11.61 -10.49 -17.29
N THR A 183 10.52 -11.19 -16.94
CA THR A 183 10.40 -12.64 -17.20
C THR A 183 10.51 -12.94 -18.70
N LYS A 184 9.81 -12.17 -19.56
CA LYS A 184 9.90 -12.34 -21.02
C LYS A 184 11.31 -12.06 -21.55
N TYR A 185 11.97 -11.02 -21.06
CA TYR A 185 13.33 -10.67 -21.48
C TYR A 185 14.32 -11.81 -21.19
N ILE A 186 14.30 -12.36 -19.98
CA ILE A 186 15.20 -13.46 -19.59
C ILE A 186 14.91 -14.73 -20.42
N LEU A 187 13.63 -15.08 -20.62
CA LEU A 187 13.25 -16.23 -21.43
C LEU A 187 13.67 -16.07 -22.90
N SER A 188 13.54 -14.85 -23.46
CA SER A 188 13.91 -14.56 -24.85
C SER A 188 15.42 -14.53 -25.08
N SER A 189 16.20 -14.17 -24.06
CA SER A 189 17.65 -14.00 -24.17
C SER A 189 18.42 -15.31 -24.06
N ASN A 190 17.73 -16.44 -23.82
CA ASN A 190 18.31 -17.79 -23.74
C ASN A 190 19.55 -17.85 -22.83
N ILE A 191 19.61 -16.94 -21.85
CA ILE A 191 20.71 -16.87 -20.89
C ILE A 191 20.51 -18.08 -19.99
N LYS A 192 21.40 -19.07 -20.13
CA LYS A 192 21.59 -20.09 -19.10
C LYS A 192 22.06 -19.40 -17.83
N LEU A 193 21.10 -18.94 -17.03
CA LEU A 193 21.34 -18.48 -15.68
C LEU A 193 21.62 -19.74 -14.86
N ILE A 194 22.87 -19.79 -14.39
CA ILE A 194 23.55 -20.86 -13.64
C ILE A 194 22.64 -21.54 -12.63
#